data_AF-A9TYY7-F1
#
_entry.id   AF-A9TYY7-F1
#
_cell.length_a   1.000
_cell.length_b   1.000
_cell.length_c   1.000
_cell.angle_alpha   90.00
_cell.angle_beta   90.00
_cell.angle_gamma   90.00
#
_symmetry.space_group_name_H-M   'P 1'
#
loop_
_entity.id
_entity.type
_entity.pdbx_description
1 polymer ?
#
loop_
_entity_poly.entity_id
_entity_poly.type
_entity_poly.pdbx_seq_one_letter_code
_entity_poly.pdbx_strand_id
1 'polypeptide(L)'
;MGHLFGKCQSEAEIHTMGAQEIIGMSVLVSTIERVSSSRSSSQVLSDPWTAASNGPVTIQNGDAVSEETFHGKSSPCERRSTTTSHSKCHSEEVLQEKSADIENKDAPSDITGAPSVINDEKSFVHDSASSSADTKEVSPKENGTSKFAELPKEMAEAIFSHLPLRDVAIMRCVNKSCKLILGRPTFPEERKKVRGKDTEGNFSPHIFSTDDKGDLHWYSFDSKQRKFDQVPSLNFQKDILPSPDPELFKDHLMAHAEGLICINTGKSPGPERLVVCNPVTQEAKVLPPLGHPRQPVLIHMRTDGEDHYKVVVAGSATAGTGDLSLITEEYSSRTSLWTRSEHSDLPCPQFGLNEYQNAAYYRYRNKEYLLCVVILSTGARGILFYDLEIQRWIQDDNMKPQIPVIVRDETTVAHLATTQILNCGHNVFVYSEQELGKDVFICIHKLFLTPSGATWREIVQRKRPSGRGLLVYPEYICAPISNYELCVFNTIEHSMEIIDVNNPSEIVPFGTKPRFIGNPFHTLNPIGFMFQPTFQRKVCPGSNTCSALCSECRVKKTDNTVRAPL
;
A
#
# COMPACT_ATOMS: atom_id res chain seq x y z
N MET A 1 -55.90 11.47 42.83
CA MET A 1 -55.26 12.60 42.10
C MET A 1 -54.09 12.03 41.33
N GLY A 2 -54.04 11.88 40.02
CA GLY A 2 -54.91 12.23 38.91
C GLY A 2 -54.05 12.12 37.64
N HIS A 3 -54.60 11.50 36.57
CA HIS A 3 -54.15 11.56 35.17
C HIS A 3 -52.76 10.94 34.84
N LEU A 4 -52.53 10.16 33.77
CA LEU A 4 -53.23 9.87 32.51
C LEU A 4 -52.72 8.51 32.00
N PHE A 5 -53.63 7.55 31.77
CA PHE A 5 -53.40 6.39 30.91
C PHE A 5 -53.87 6.77 29.50
N GLY A 6 -52.93 6.92 28.57
CA GLY A 6 -53.18 7.13 27.15
C GLY A 6 -52.63 5.96 26.35
N LYS A 7 -53.53 5.13 25.82
CA LYS A 7 -53.23 4.07 24.84
C LYS A 7 -52.71 4.70 23.55
N CYS A 8 -51.58 4.22 23.06
CA CYS A 8 -51.25 4.20 21.63
C CYS A 8 -50.82 2.79 21.26
N GLN A 9 -51.78 2.02 20.76
CA GLN A 9 -51.52 0.93 19.83
C GLN A 9 -51.23 1.59 18.47
N SER A 10 -50.03 1.40 17.93
CA SER A 10 -49.78 1.53 16.50
C SER A 10 -48.96 0.33 16.07
N GLU A 11 -49.58 -0.44 15.19
CA GLU A 11 -49.03 -1.58 14.48
C GLU A 11 -47.71 -1.20 13.80
N ALA A 12 -46.68 -2.01 14.04
CA ALA A 12 -45.52 -2.10 13.18
C ALA A 12 -45.43 -3.56 12.72
N GLU A 13 -46.14 -3.87 11.63
CA GLU A 13 -45.88 -5.05 10.83
C GLU A 13 -44.46 -4.92 10.25
N ILE A 14 -43.49 -5.51 10.94
CA ILE A 14 -42.18 -5.78 10.36
C ILE A 14 -42.37 -7.01 9.47
N HIS A 15 -42.42 -6.79 8.16
CA HIS A 15 -42.25 -7.85 7.18
C HIS A 15 -40.90 -8.52 7.39
N THR A 16 -40.92 -9.68 8.04
CA THR A 16 -39.84 -10.66 8.01
C THR A 16 -39.69 -11.17 6.57
N MET A 17 -38.86 -10.50 5.77
CA MET A 17 -38.32 -11.13 4.57
C MET A 17 -37.49 -12.34 4.99
N GLY A 18 -37.86 -13.49 4.43
CA GLY A 18 -37.55 -14.81 4.98
C GLY A 18 -36.07 -15.16 4.95
N ALA A 19 -35.61 -15.76 6.04
CA ALA A 19 -34.30 -16.42 6.14
C ALA A 19 -34.04 -17.44 5.02
N GLN A 20 -35.08 -17.92 4.32
CA GLN A 20 -34.97 -18.85 3.19
C GLN A 20 -34.34 -18.22 1.93
N GLU A 21 -34.53 -16.93 1.65
CA GLU A 21 -33.92 -16.28 0.48
C GLU A 21 -32.42 -16.02 0.70
N ILE A 22 -32.03 -15.70 1.93
CA ILE A 22 -30.63 -15.52 2.34
C ILE A 22 -29.86 -16.84 2.26
N ILE A 23 -30.47 -17.95 2.67
CA ILE A 23 -29.89 -19.30 2.53
C ILE A 23 -29.76 -19.67 1.04
N GLY A 24 -30.76 -19.38 0.22
CA GLY A 24 -30.71 -19.59 -1.23
C GLY A 24 -29.53 -18.85 -1.91
N MET A 25 -29.24 -17.63 -1.47
CA MET A 25 -28.10 -16.86 -1.99
C MET A 25 -26.74 -17.36 -1.49
N SER A 26 -26.61 -17.82 -0.25
CA SER A 26 -25.38 -18.46 0.23
C SER A 26 -25.07 -19.75 -0.56
N VAL A 27 -26.10 -20.51 -0.93
CA VAL A 27 -25.98 -21.67 -1.83
C VAL A 27 -25.59 -21.24 -3.25
N LEU A 28 -26.11 -20.13 -3.76
CA LEU A 28 -25.75 -19.60 -5.07
C LEU A 28 -24.27 -19.13 -5.11
N VAL A 29 -23.81 -18.40 -4.08
CA VAL A 29 -22.42 -17.93 -3.96
C VAL A 29 -21.46 -19.11 -3.85
N SER A 30 -21.77 -20.12 -3.04
CA SER A 30 -20.97 -21.35 -2.94
C SER A 30 -20.99 -22.19 -4.23
N THR A 31 -22.07 -22.13 -5.01
CA THR A 31 -22.13 -22.74 -6.35
C THR A 31 -21.26 -21.99 -7.35
N ILE A 32 -21.23 -20.66 -7.31
CA ILE A 32 -20.35 -19.82 -8.14
C ILE A 32 -18.87 -20.07 -7.80
N GLU A 33 -18.52 -20.23 -6.51
CA GLU A 33 -17.17 -20.61 -6.08
C GLU A 33 -16.75 -21.99 -6.63
N ARG A 34 -17.66 -22.97 -6.65
CA ARG A 34 -17.40 -24.30 -7.26
C ARG A 34 -17.22 -24.25 -8.78
N VAL A 35 -18.00 -23.44 -9.49
CA VAL A 35 -17.90 -23.31 -10.96
C VAL A 35 -16.63 -22.54 -11.37
N SER A 36 -16.20 -21.60 -10.54
CA SER A 36 -14.96 -20.83 -10.77
C SER A 36 -13.71 -21.68 -10.51
N SER A 37 -13.75 -22.57 -9.52
CA SER A 37 -12.67 -23.52 -9.22
C SER A 37 -12.65 -24.75 -10.13
N SER A 38 -13.77 -25.13 -10.77
CA SER A 38 -13.81 -26.24 -11.73
C SER A 38 -13.29 -25.87 -13.13
N ARG A 39 -13.04 -24.58 -13.40
CA ARG A 39 -12.41 -24.12 -14.66
C ARG A 39 -10.87 -24.12 -14.61
N SER A 40 -10.25 -24.44 -13.47
CA SER A 40 -8.79 -24.51 -13.30
C SER A 40 -8.23 -25.93 -13.32
N SER A 41 -9.00 -26.93 -13.76
CA SER A 41 -8.56 -28.33 -13.79
C SER A 41 -8.97 -29.04 -15.08
N SER A 42 -8.13 -28.93 -16.11
CA SER A 42 -8.09 -29.91 -17.19
C SER A 42 -6.68 -30.14 -17.73
N GLN A 43 -6.27 -31.41 -17.63
CA GLN A 43 -5.23 -32.14 -18.36
C GLN A 43 -3.75 -31.97 -17.94
N VAL A 44 -3.27 -32.94 -17.14
CA VAL A 44 -1.91 -33.50 -17.28
C VAL A 44 -2.05 -35.02 -17.38
N LEU A 45 -1.60 -35.58 -18.51
CA LEU A 45 -1.52 -37.01 -18.79
C LEU A 45 -0.04 -37.44 -18.76
N SER A 46 0.25 -38.45 -17.93
CA SER A 46 1.25 -39.54 -18.07
C SER A 46 2.71 -39.26 -18.47
N ASP A 47 3.63 -39.40 -17.49
CA ASP A 47 4.78 -40.35 -17.32
C ASP A 47 5.51 -40.95 -18.57
N PRO A 48 6.74 -41.56 -18.48
CA PRO A 48 7.57 -41.90 -17.29
C PRO A 48 9.11 -41.70 -17.46
N TRP A 49 9.90 -41.72 -16.38
CA TRP A 49 11.23 -42.37 -16.35
C TRP A 49 11.46 -43.07 -15.00
N THR A 50 11.89 -44.33 -15.09
CA THR A 50 11.91 -45.37 -14.05
C THR A 50 13.33 -45.63 -13.54
N ALA A 51 13.39 -46.17 -12.30
CA ALA A 51 14.47 -46.99 -11.70
C ALA A 51 15.79 -46.27 -11.30
N ALA A 52 16.48 -46.62 -10.21
CA ALA A 52 16.58 -47.93 -9.56
C ALA A 52 16.73 -47.86 -8.02
N SER A 53 16.21 -48.90 -7.39
CA SER A 53 16.36 -49.33 -6.00
C SER A 53 17.75 -49.92 -5.71
N ASN A 54 18.18 -49.89 -4.45
CA ASN A 54 18.37 -51.10 -3.62
C ASN A 54 18.78 -50.73 -2.18
N GLY A 55 18.14 -51.40 -1.22
CA GLY A 55 18.24 -51.14 0.22
C GLY A 55 19.35 -51.94 0.94
N PRO A 56 19.09 -52.44 2.16
CA PRO A 56 19.84 -52.03 3.34
C PRO A 56 20.72 -53.15 3.93
N VAL A 57 21.66 -52.78 4.80
CA VAL A 57 22.37 -53.73 5.69
C VAL A 57 22.35 -53.20 7.12
N THR A 58 21.80 -54.03 8.01
CA THR A 58 21.82 -53.93 9.47
C THR A 58 22.64 -55.11 9.97
N ILE A 59 23.69 -54.92 10.80
CA ILE A 59 24.14 -55.90 11.84
C ILE A 59 24.90 -55.17 12.99
N GLN A 60 24.27 -55.20 14.17
CA GLN A 60 24.70 -55.53 15.55
C GLN A 60 25.92 -54.88 16.29
N ASN A 61 25.57 -54.31 17.45
CA ASN A 61 26.04 -54.48 18.84
C ASN A 61 27.50 -54.83 19.18
N GLY A 62 28.02 -54.10 20.17
CA GLY A 62 29.12 -54.52 21.05
C GLY A 62 29.41 -53.47 22.14
N ASP A 63 29.22 -53.86 23.40
CA ASP A 63 29.33 -53.04 24.62
C ASP A 63 30.78 -52.75 25.10
N ALA A 64 30.91 -51.58 25.73
CA ALA A 64 31.62 -51.26 26.98
C ALA A 64 33.17 -51.07 27.11
N VAL A 65 33.45 -50.01 27.88
CA VAL A 65 34.54 -49.76 28.86
C VAL A 65 35.72 -48.84 28.50
N SER A 66 35.93 -47.91 29.43
CA SER A 66 37.13 -47.18 29.90
C SER A 66 37.49 -45.80 29.32
N GLU A 67 37.54 -44.87 30.29
CA GLU A 67 38.20 -43.58 30.29
C GLU A 67 39.67 -43.69 29.86
N GLU A 68 40.14 -42.72 29.07
CA GLU A 68 41.43 -42.09 29.33
C GLU A 68 41.49 -40.70 28.69
N THR A 69 41.89 -39.74 29.51
CA THR A 69 42.06 -38.33 29.19
C THR A 69 43.41 -38.15 28.50
N PHE A 70 43.47 -37.51 27.32
CA PHE A 70 44.73 -36.98 26.81
C PHE A 70 44.55 -35.65 26.07
N HIS A 71 45.42 -34.71 26.45
CA HIS A 71 45.55 -33.35 25.93
C HIS A 71 45.90 -33.32 24.44
N GLY A 72 45.15 -32.52 23.67
CA GLY A 72 45.48 -32.18 22.29
C GLY A 72 45.41 -30.67 22.06
N LYS A 73 46.59 -30.05 21.90
CA LYS A 73 46.78 -28.66 21.45
C LYS A 73 46.18 -28.49 20.05
N SER A 74 45.40 -27.44 19.82
CA SER A 74 44.99 -27.00 18.48
C SER A 74 45.61 -25.63 18.15
N SER A 75 46.43 -25.63 17.11
CA SER A 75 46.89 -24.43 16.40
C SER A 75 45.79 -23.87 15.50
N PRO A 76 45.84 -22.56 15.17
CA PRO A 76 44.76 -21.87 14.48
C PRO A 76 44.83 -22.02 12.97
N CYS A 77 43.67 -22.25 12.34
CA CYS A 77 43.50 -22.11 10.89
C CYS A 77 43.04 -20.69 10.57
N GLU A 78 43.90 -19.96 9.87
CA GLU A 78 43.60 -18.70 9.21
C GLU A 78 42.44 -18.87 8.21
N ARG A 79 41.45 -17.98 8.26
CA ARG A 79 40.57 -17.70 7.12
C ARG A 79 40.67 -16.22 6.77
N ARG A 80 41.21 -15.97 5.59
CA ARG A 80 41.18 -14.71 4.85
C ARG A 80 39.75 -14.19 4.73
N SER A 81 39.49 -13.02 5.30
CA SER A 81 38.42 -12.12 4.91
C SER A 81 39.03 -10.96 4.13
N THR A 82 38.77 -10.92 2.82
CA THR A 82 39.09 -9.78 1.97
C THR A 82 38.14 -8.64 2.29
N THR A 83 38.65 -7.62 2.96
CA THR A 83 38.01 -6.33 3.18
C THR A 83 38.48 -5.35 2.11
N THR A 84 37.55 -4.89 1.27
CA THR A 84 37.75 -3.71 0.43
C THR A 84 37.49 -2.47 1.29
N SER A 85 38.58 -1.78 1.62
CA SER A 85 38.58 -0.48 2.29
C SER A 85 38.65 0.62 1.24
N HIS A 86 37.74 1.59 1.29
CA HIS A 86 37.91 2.86 0.57
C HIS A 86 38.15 4.00 1.56
N SER A 87 39.44 4.35 1.61
CA SER A 87 40.07 5.67 1.73
C SER A 87 39.30 6.83 2.37
N LYS A 88 39.85 7.27 3.50
CA LYS A 88 39.91 8.67 3.96
C LYS A 88 40.41 9.60 2.85
N CYS A 89 39.76 10.74 2.66
CA CYS A 89 40.37 11.92 2.05
C CYS A 89 40.27 13.09 3.04
N HIS A 90 41.43 13.48 3.58
CA HIS A 90 41.69 14.84 4.03
C HIS A 90 42.15 15.66 2.82
N SER A 91 41.65 16.88 2.69
CA SER A 91 42.41 17.99 2.12
C SER A 91 41.73 19.30 2.54
N GLU A 92 42.37 20.00 3.46
CA GLU A 92 42.37 21.46 3.45
C GLU A 92 43.37 21.90 2.39
N GLU A 93 42.99 22.80 1.48
CA GLU A 93 43.85 23.92 1.13
C GLU A 93 43.08 25.06 0.43
N VAL A 94 43.53 26.25 0.78
CA VAL A 94 43.10 27.60 0.42
C VAL A 94 43.53 27.93 -1.02
N LEU A 95 42.74 28.75 -1.74
CA LEU A 95 43.16 29.78 -2.73
C LEU A 95 41.87 30.46 -3.27
N GLN A 96 41.52 31.67 -2.82
CA GLN A 96 41.87 32.99 -3.37
C GLN A 96 41.42 33.28 -4.83
N GLU A 97 40.74 34.42 -4.93
CA GLU A 97 40.18 35.10 -6.10
C GLU A 97 41.11 35.16 -7.33
N LYS A 98 40.50 35.08 -8.53
CA LYS A 98 40.77 36.06 -9.61
C LYS A 98 39.73 35.98 -10.72
N SER A 99 39.17 37.17 -10.98
CA SER A 99 38.36 37.57 -12.12
C SER A 99 39.10 37.45 -13.46
N ALA A 100 38.39 37.13 -14.54
CA ALA A 100 38.68 37.64 -15.88
C ALA A 100 37.45 37.47 -16.80
N ASP A 101 37.02 38.59 -17.35
CA ASP A 101 36.12 38.75 -18.49
C ASP A 101 36.67 38.06 -19.74
N ILE A 102 35.82 37.41 -20.55
CA ILE A 102 35.98 37.33 -22.02
C ILE A 102 34.61 37.38 -22.70
N GLU A 103 34.50 38.32 -23.63
CA GLU A 103 33.40 38.62 -24.54
C GLU A 103 33.14 37.54 -25.61
N ASN A 104 31.89 37.54 -26.10
CA ASN A 104 31.41 37.28 -27.47
C ASN A 104 32.32 36.54 -28.47
N LYS A 105 31.74 35.53 -29.16
CA LYS A 105 31.49 35.58 -30.61
C LYS A 105 30.72 34.36 -31.16
N ASP A 106 29.71 34.70 -31.96
CA ASP A 106 29.29 34.15 -33.26
C ASP A 106 28.86 32.67 -33.40
N ALA A 107 27.59 32.52 -33.81
CA ALA A 107 27.01 31.37 -34.51
C ALA A 107 27.59 31.22 -35.94
N PRO A 108 27.36 30.09 -36.64
CA PRO A 108 26.19 30.06 -37.54
C PRO A 108 25.52 28.68 -37.82
N SER A 109 24.25 28.81 -38.24
CA SER A 109 23.50 28.09 -39.31
C SER A 109 23.21 26.58 -39.27
N ASP A 110 21.89 26.31 -39.26
CA ASP A 110 21.10 25.46 -40.17
C ASP A 110 21.65 24.11 -40.65
N ILE A 111 20.98 23.00 -40.25
CA ILE A 111 20.63 21.90 -41.17
C ILE A 111 19.25 21.31 -40.77
N THR A 112 18.30 21.47 -41.68
CA THR A 112 17.02 20.76 -41.80
C THR A 112 17.21 19.31 -42.23
N GLY A 113 16.43 18.37 -41.68
CA GLY A 113 16.38 17.00 -42.20
C GLY A 113 15.29 16.13 -41.55
N ALA A 114 14.08 16.15 -42.13
CA ALA A 114 13.07 15.13 -41.91
C ALA A 114 13.37 13.87 -42.76
N PRO A 115 12.93 12.68 -42.34
CA PRO A 115 12.62 11.63 -43.30
C PRO A 115 11.16 11.17 -43.22
N SER A 116 10.65 10.93 -44.42
CA SER A 116 9.34 10.48 -44.84
C SER A 116 9.07 9.00 -44.58
N VAL A 117 7.81 8.73 -44.20
CA VAL A 117 6.90 7.67 -44.69
C VAL A 117 7.49 6.64 -45.66
N ILE A 118 7.43 5.36 -45.27
CA ILE A 118 7.35 4.22 -46.19
C ILE A 118 6.19 3.33 -45.72
N ASN A 119 5.15 3.26 -46.55
CA ASN A 119 4.08 2.27 -46.51
C ASN A 119 4.57 1.00 -47.22
N ASP A 120 4.44 -0.16 -46.58
CA ASP A 120 4.51 -1.45 -47.27
C ASP A 120 3.16 -2.16 -47.14
N GLU A 121 2.34 -2.01 -48.17
CA GLU A 121 1.23 -2.92 -48.48
C GLU A 121 1.81 -4.18 -49.14
N LYS A 122 1.55 -5.36 -48.57
CA LYS A 122 1.67 -6.63 -49.31
C LYS A 122 0.35 -7.39 -49.29
N SER A 123 -0.30 -7.31 -50.43
CA SER A 123 -1.31 -8.22 -50.95
C SER A 123 -0.79 -9.66 -51.05
N PHE A 124 -1.60 -10.64 -50.63
CA PHE A 124 -1.52 -12.01 -51.14
C PHE A 124 -2.93 -12.52 -51.46
N VAL A 125 -3.06 -13.05 -52.67
CA VAL A 125 -4.26 -13.59 -53.30
C VAL A 125 -4.22 -15.12 -53.27
N HIS A 126 -5.39 -15.70 -53.01
CA HIS A 126 -5.95 -17.04 -53.32
C HIS A 126 -5.04 -18.27 -53.58
N ASP A 127 -5.34 -19.36 -52.85
CA ASP A 127 -5.85 -20.63 -53.40
C ASP A 127 -6.41 -21.50 -52.24
N SER A 128 -7.69 -21.91 -52.21
CA SER A 128 -8.42 -22.94 -52.98
C SER A 128 -8.37 -24.36 -52.36
N ALA A 129 -9.51 -24.75 -51.78
CA ALA A 129 -10.10 -26.09 -51.63
C ALA A 129 -9.42 -27.20 -50.78
N SER A 130 -10.15 -27.69 -49.76
CA SER A 130 -10.93 -28.94 -49.86
C SER A 130 -11.32 -29.53 -48.48
N SER A 131 -12.37 -30.36 -48.51
CA SER A 131 -12.68 -31.44 -47.56
C SER A 131 -13.54 -31.10 -46.33
N SER A 132 -14.84 -31.22 -46.58
CA SER A 132 -15.93 -31.56 -45.68
C SER A 132 -15.63 -32.68 -44.66
N ALA A 133 -15.96 -32.46 -43.39
CA ALA A 133 -16.33 -33.51 -42.46
C ALA A 133 -17.42 -32.98 -41.51
N ASP A 134 -18.64 -33.49 -41.71
CA ASP A 134 -19.80 -33.29 -40.86
C ASP A 134 -19.51 -33.73 -39.43
N THR A 135 -19.42 -32.76 -38.52
CA THR A 135 -19.52 -33.01 -37.09
C THR A 135 -20.77 -32.28 -36.60
N LYS A 136 -21.83 -33.03 -36.31
CA LYS A 136 -23.06 -32.51 -35.70
C LYS A 136 -22.74 -31.92 -34.34
N GLU A 137 -22.55 -30.60 -34.33
CA GLU A 137 -22.46 -29.79 -33.12
C GLU A 137 -23.85 -29.70 -32.49
N VAL A 138 -24.09 -30.51 -31.45
CA VAL A 138 -25.26 -30.38 -30.60
C VAL A 138 -25.07 -29.12 -29.76
N SER A 139 -25.66 -28.01 -30.20
CA SER A 139 -25.69 -26.76 -29.44
C SER A 139 -26.54 -26.94 -28.18
N PRO A 140 -25.99 -26.78 -26.95
CA PRO A 140 -26.83 -26.60 -25.78
C PRO A 140 -27.29 -25.14 -25.76
N LYS A 141 -28.38 -24.85 -26.47
CA LYS A 141 -29.14 -23.61 -26.32
C LYS A 141 -30.10 -23.75 -25.13
N GLU A 142 -29.55 -23.80 -23.93
CA GLU A 142 -30.27 -23.32 -22.76
C GLU A 142 -29.59 -22.03 -22.32
N ASN A 143 -29.99 -20.93 -22.97
CA ASN A 143 -29.88 -19.61 -22.37
C ASN A 143 -30.81 -19.61 -21.16
N GLY A 144 -30.36 -20.19 -20.05
CA GLY A 144 -30.94 -19.95 -18.75
C GLY A 144 -30.75 -18.47 -18.45
N THR A 145 -31.69 -17.64 -18.88
CA THR A 145 -31.83 -16.27 -18.41
C THR A 145 -31.89 -16.36 -16.90
N SER A 146 -30.80 -15.95 -16.26
CA SER A 146 -30.69 -15.90 -14.82
C SER A 146 -31.96 -15.23 -14.29
N LYS A 147 -32.74 -15.93 -13.46
CA LYS A 147 -33.93 -15.36 -12.78
C LYS A 147 -33.62 -14.06 -12.04
N PHE A 148 -32.34 -13.81 -11.76
CA PHE A 148 -31.84 -12.56 -11.20
C PHE A 148 -32.01 -11.34 -12.10
N ALA A 149 -32.09 -11.53 -13.43
CA ALA A 149 -32.35 -10.47 -14.38
C ALA A 149 -33.80 -9.96 -14.33
N GLU A 150 -34.71 -10.72 -13.73
CA GLU A 150 -36.14 -10.38 -13.61
C GLU A 150 -36.46 -9.61 -12.32
N LEU A 151 -35.55 -9.60 -11.34
CA LEU A 151 -35.72 -8.84 -10.10
C LEU A 151 -35.74 -7.33 -10.38
N PRO A 152 -36.69 -6.56 -9.79
CA PRO A 152 -36.63 -5.12 -9.77
C PRO A 152 -35.27 -4.65 -9.23
N LYS A 153 -34.68 -3.65 -9.91
CA LYS A 153 -33.30 -3.24 -9.60
C LYS A 153 -33.15 -2.76 -8.16
N GLU A 154 -34.18 -2.12 -7.62
CA GLU A 154 -34.26 -1.64 -6.25
C GLU A 154 -34.24 -2.79 -5.24
N MET A 155 -34.92 -3.90 -5.54
CA MET A 155 -34.90 -5.10 -4.69
C MET A 155 -33.52 -5.77 -4.73
N ALA A 156 -32.92 -5.91 -5.90
CA ALA A 156 -31.59 -6.48 -6.04
C ALA A 156 -30.53 -5.64 -5.31
N GLU A 157 -30.67 -4.32 -5.35
CA GLU A 157 -29.82 -3.37 -4.63
C GLU A 157 -29.95 -3.50 -3.11
N ALA A 158 -31.18 -3.61 -2.60
CA ALA A 158 -31.44 -3.87 -1.19
C ALA A 158 -30.80 -5.20 -0.75
N ILE A 159 -31.01 -6.27 -1.52
CA ILE A 159 -30.40 -7.59 -1.27
C ILE A 159 -28.87 -7.49 -1.21
N PHE A 160 -28.24 -6.85 -2.20
CA PHE A 160 -26.79 -6.69 -2.25
C PHE A 160 -26.23 -5.83 -1.10
N SER A 161 -27.03 -4.90 -0.58
CA SER A 161 -26.65 -4.05 0.55
C SER A 161 -26.45 -4.87 1.84
N HIS A 162 -27.13 -6.01 1.97
CA HIS A 162 -26.95 -6.96 3.08
C HIS A 162 -25.75 -7.91 2.92
N LEU A 163 -25.11 -7.98 1.75
CA LEU A 163 -23.99 -8.90 1.50
C LEU A 163 -22.67 -8.40 2.12
N PRO A 164 -21.85 -9.28 2.72
CA PRO A 164 -20.48 -8.95 3.15
C PRO A 164 -19.65 -8.34 2.01
N LEU A 165 -18.62 -7.55 2.34
CA LEU A 165 -17.78 -6.88 1.33
C LEU A 165 -17.20 -7.86 0.29
N ARG A 166 -16.70 -9.01 0.75
CA ARG A 166 -16.18 -10.08 -0.12
C ARG A 166 -17.22 -10.52 -1.15
N ASP A 167 -18.43 -10.78 -0.69
CA ASP A 167 -19.51 -11.26 -1.55
C ASP A 167 -19.97 -10.18 -2.53
N VAL A 168 -19.97 -8.90 -2.12
CA VAL A 168 -20.23 -7.78 -3.04
C VAL A 168 -19.17 -7.71 -4.15
N ALA A 169 -17.89 -7.86 -3.78
CA ALA A 169 -16.80 -7.87 -4.75
C ALA A 169 -16.94 -9.04 -5.74
N ILE A 170 -17.32 -10.23 -5.27
CA ILE A 170 -17.63 -11.39 -6.12
C ILE A 170 -18.82 -11.09 -7.03
N MET A 171 -19.92 -10.58 -6.49
CA MET A 171 -21.15 -10.29 -7.24
C MET A 171 -20.92 -9.34 -8.40
N ARG A 172 -19.99 -8.38 -8.27
CA ARG A 172 -19.60 -7.48 -9.37
C ARG A 172 -19.03 -8.21 -10.58
N CYS A 173 -18.39 -9.36 -10.36
CA CYS A 173 -17.74 -10.16 -11.39
C CYS A 173 -18.66 -11.22 -12.02
N VAL A 174 -19.84 -11.47 -11.44
CA VAL A 174 -20.75 -12.54 -11.89
C VAL A 174 -21.38 -12.23 -13.25
N ASN A 175 -22.00 -11.06 -13.40
CA ASN A 175 -22.63 -10.65 -14.66
C ASN A 175 -22.78 -9.12 -14.77
N LYS A 176 -23.10 -8.65 -15.98
CA LYS A 176 -23.28 -7.21 -16.29
C LYS A 176 -24.37 -6.56 -15.45
N SER A 177 -25.48 -7.25 -15.20
CA SER A 177 -26.60 -6.70 -14.41
C SER A 177 -26.20 -6.45 -12.96
N CYS A 178 -25.48 -7.38 -12.32
CA CYS A 178 -24.98 -7.22 -10.96
C CYS A 178 -23.99 -6.05 -10.87
N LYS A 179 -23.07 -5.95 -11.83
CA LYS A 179 -22.16 -4.81 -11.95
C LYS A 179 -22.91 -3.48 -12.06
N LEU A 180 -23.97 -3.43 -12.88
CA LEU A 180 -24.79 -2.22 -13.05
C LEU A 180 -25.56 -1.86 -11.79
N ILE A 181 -26.12 -2.84 -11.06
CA ILE A 181 -26.82 -2.60 -9.78
C ILE A 181 -25.85 -2.04 -8.73
N LEU A 182 -24.69 -2.67 -8.56
CA LEU A 182 -23.66 -2.24 -7.61
C LEU A 182 -23.01 -0.89 -7.97
N GLY A 183 -23.12 -0.47 -9.23
CA GLY A 183 -22.65 0.83 -9.72
C GLY A 183 -23.69 1.94 -9.62
N ARG A 184 -24.92 1.66 -9.13
CA ARG A 184 -25.94 2.69 -8.99
C ARG A 184 -25.53 3.71 -7.92
N PRO A 185 -25.79 5.02 -8.12
CA PRO A 185 -25.52 6.05 -7.11
C PRO A 185 -26.25 5.84 -5.78
N THR A 186 -27.35 5.10 -5.78
CA THR A 186 -28.18 4.79 -4.61
C THR A 186 -27.61 3.66 -3.75
N PHE A 187 -26.75 2.80 -4.32
CA PHE A 187 -26.27 1.61 -3.63
C PHE A 187 -25.41 1.91 -2.40
N PRO A 188 -24.46 2.88 -2.44
CA PRO A 188 -23.72 3.28 -1.23
C PRO A 188 -24.63 3.76 -0.10
N GLU A 189 -25.69 4.50 -0.43
CA GLU A 189 -26.65 5.01 0.56
C GLU A 189 -27.46 3.87 1.18
N GLU A 190 -27.96 2.95 0.36
CA GLU A 190 -28.72 1.80 0.85
C GLU A 190 -27.85 0.88 1.71
N ARG A 191 -26.60 0.68 1.28
CA ARG A 191 -25.62 -0.05 2.06
C ARG A 191 -25.29 0.63 3.39
N LYS A 192 -25.12 1.96 3.39
CA LYS A 192 -24.92 2.75 4.62
C LYS A 192 -26.11 2.59 5.57
N LYS A 193 -27.35 2.65 5.06
CA LYS A 193 -28.56 2.43 5.88
C LYS A 193 -28.59 1.03 6.50
N VAL A 194 -28.29 0.00 5.73
CA VAL A 194 -28.32 -1.40 6.17
C VAL A 194 -27.19 -1.72 7.16
N ARG A 195 -25.98 -1.24 6.89
CA ARG A 195 -24.79 -1.54 7.70
C ARG A 195 -24.60 -0.60 8.88
N GLY A 196 -25.17 0.60 8.81
CA GLY A 196 -25.03 1.65 9.83
C GLY A 196 -23.59 2.17 9.97
N LYS A 197 -22.75 2.01 8.94
CA LYS A 197 -21.32 2.35 8.99
C LYS A 197 -20.84 2.90 7.65
N ASP A 198 -19.85 3.79 7.72
CA ASP A 198 -19.22 4.39 6.54
C ASP A 198 -18.08 3.52 5.97
N THR A 199 -17.52 2.62 6.78
CA THR A 199 -16.44 1.70 6.40
C THR A 199 -16.86 0.24 6.59
N GLU A 200 -16.32 -0.63 5.75
CA GLU A 200 -16.60 -2.07 5.75
C GLU A 200 -15.74 -2.87 6.72
N GLY A 201 -14.77 -2.22 7.38
CA GLY A 201 -13.85 -2.85 8.31
C GLY A 201 -12.49 -2.15 8.33
N ASN A 202 -11.59 -2.71 9.14
CA ASN A 202 -10.19 -2.30 9.24
C ASN A 202 -9.33 -3.47 8.79
N PHE A 203 -8.57 -3.25 7.72
CA PHE A 203 -7.78 -4.29 7.07
C PHE A 203 -6.31 -3.90 7.14
N SER A 204 -5.48 -4.69 7.81
CA SER A 204 -4.02 -4.49 7.96
C SER A 204 -3.43 -5.59 8.86
N PRO A 205 -2.21 -6.10 8.61
CA PRO A 205 -1.30 -5.72 7.52
C PRO A 205 -1.76 -6.26 6.16
N HIS A 206 -1.08 -5.84 5.10
CA HIS A 206 -1.40 -6.17 3.70
C HIS A 206 -0.30 -7.05 3.08
N ILE A 207 -0.71 -7.99 2.22
CA ILE A 207 0.17 -8.89 1.47
C ILE A 207 -0.29 -8.89 0.02
N PHE A 208 0.66 -8.87 -0.91
CA PHE A 208 0.40 -8.87 -2.33
C PHE A 208 0.85 -10.19 -2.93
N SER A 209 0.14 -10.65 -3.94
CA SER A 209 0.56 -11.78 -4.73
C SER A 209 0.13 -11.60 -6.17
N THR A 210 0.83 -12.28 -7.07
CA THR A 210 0.44 -12.36 -8.48
C THR A 210 0.19 -13.82 -8.82
N ASP A 211 -0.90 -14.07 -9.55
CA ASP A 211 -1.15 -15.39 -10.12
C ASP A 211 -0.33 -15.62 -11.41
N ASP A 212 -0.46 -16.80 -12.01
CA ASP A 212 0.24 -17.18 -13.24
C ASP A 212 -0.14 -16.32 -14.46
N LYS A 213 -1.24 -15.55 -14.38
CA LYS A 213 -1.70 -14.63 -15.42
C LYS A 213 -1.16 -13.22 -15.22
N GLY A 214 -0.46 -12.97 -14.12
CA GLY A 214 0.02 -11.65 -13.71
C GLY A 214 -1.08 -10.75 -13.16
N ASP A 215 -2.22 -11.31 -12.72
CA ASP A 215 -3.27 -10.55 -12.07
C ASP A 215 -2.87 -10.25 -10.61
N LEU A 216 -3.12 -9.02 -10.18
CA LEU A 216 -2.72 -8.56 -8.85
C LEU A 216 -3.78 -8.94 -7.81
N HIS A 217 -3.36 -9.75 -6.85
CA HIS A 217 -4.12 -10.05 -5.67
C HIS A 217 -3.50 -9.38 -4.47
N TRP A 218 -4.37 -9.01 -3.53
CA TRP A 218 -3.92 -8.53 -2.24
C TRP A 218 -4.85 -9.05 -1.15
N TYR A 219 -4.22 -9.38 -0.03
CA TYR A 219 -4.82 -9.99 1.13
C TYR A 219 -4.55 -9.07 2.30
N SER A 220 -5.47 -9.04 3.25
CA SER A 220 -5.32 -8.19 4.41
C SER A 220 -5.95 -8.85 5.62
N PHE A 221 -5.35 -8.60 6.78
CA PHE A 221 -5.88 -9.12 8.02
C PHE A 221 -7.09 -8.29 8.46
N ASP A 222 -8.25 -8.94 8.56
CA ASP A 222 -9.47 -8.37 9.14
C ASP A 222 -9.36 -8.48 10.66
N SER A 223 -9.20 -7.34 11.33
CA SER A 223 -9.02 -7.31 12.79
C SER A 223 -10.26 -7.74 13.56
N LYS A 224 -11.45 -7.63 12.97
CA LYS A 224 -12.71 -8.06 13.59
C LYS A 224 -12.88 -9.58 13.49
N GLN A 225 -12.60 -10.14 12.32
CA GLN A 225 -12.71 -11.58 12.09
C GLN A 225 -11.46 -12.35 12.54
N ARG A 226 -10.38 -11.64 12.87
CA ARG A 226 -9.06 -12.19 13.22
C ARG A 226 -8.62 -13.23 12.20
N LYS A 227 -8.59 -12.88 10.92
CA LYS A 227 -8.10 -13.73 9.83
C LYS A 227 -7.67 -12.90 8.63
N PHE A 228 -6.82 -13.46 7.79
CA PHE A 228 -6.54 -12.88 6.48
C PHE A 228 -7.68 -13.19 5.51
N ASP A 229 -8.19 -12.15 4.87
CA ASP A 229 -9.17 -12.23 3.80
C ASP A 229 -8.63 -11.55 2.54
N GLN A 230 -9.13 -11.98 1.39
CA GLN A 230 -8.89 -11.28 0.15
C GLN A 230 -9.72 -9.98 0.14
N VAL A 231 -9.04 -8.86 -0.04
CA VAL A 231 -9.68 -7.53 -0.17
C VAL A 231 -10.05 -7.27 -1.63
N PRO A 232 -10.96 -6.30 -1.92
CA PRO A 232 -11.42 -6.03 -3.29
C PRO A 232 -10.26 -5.82 -4.25
N SER A 233 -10.23 -6.58 -5.35
CA SER A 233 -9.08 -6.65 -6.26
C SER A 233 -8.66 -5.28 -6.82
N LEU A 234 -7.35 -5.12 -7.04
CA LEU A 234 -6.75 -3.97 -7.73
C LEU A 234 -6.64 -4.19 -9.26
N ASN A 235 -7.45 -5.09 -9.84
CA ASN A 235 -7.47 -5.38 -11.27
C ASN A 235 -8.22 -4.29 -12.06
N PHE A 236 -7.65 -3.09 -12.09
CA PHE A 236 -8.11 -2.01 -12.98
C PHE A 236 -7.71 -2.32 -14.44
N GLN A 237 -8.14 -1.46 -15.36
CA GLN A 237 -7.68 -1.57 -16.75
C GLN A 237 -6.14 -1.49 -16.78
N LYS A 238 -5.50 -2.36 -17.56
CA LYS A 238 -4.03 -2.54 -17.55
C LYS A 238 -3.26 -1.28 -17.97
N ASP A 239 -3.90 -0.42 -18.75
CA ASP A 239 -3.36 0.89 -19.10
C ASP A 239 -3.34 1.82 -17.90
N ILE A 240 -4.29 1.73 -16.95
CA ILE A 240 -4.37 2.55 -15.74
C ILE A 240 -3.44 2.00 -14.65
N LEU A 241 -3.61 0.73 -14.28
CA LEU A 241 -2.78 0.05 -13.29
C LEU A 241 -2.13 -1.17 -13.97
N PRO A 242 -0.88 -1.03 -14.47
CA PRO A 242 -0.20 -2.15 -15.10
C PRO A 242 0.04 -3.26 -14.07
N SER A 243 0.09 -4.51 -14.55
CA SER A 243 0.54 -5.63 -13.72
C SER A 243 1.91 -5.28 -13.15
N PRO A 244 2.08 -5.35 -11.83
CA PRO A 244 3.33 -5.02 -11.23
C PRO A 244 4.39 -6.03 -11.64
N ASP A 245 5.60 -5.54 -11.87
CA ASP A 245 6.75 -6.40 -12.07
C ASP A 245 7.11 -7.05 -10.72
N PRO A 246 7.08 -8.37 -10.54
CA PRO A 246 7.37 -9.01 -9.26
C PRO A 246 8.77 -8.68 -8.69
N GLU A 247 9.72 -8.31 -9.55
CA GLU A 247 11.06 -7.90 -9.15
C GLU A 247 11.13 -6.43 -8.72
N LEU A 248 10.28 -5.56 -9.31
CA LEU A 248 10.28 -4.10 -9.09
C LEU A 248 9.06 -3.57 -8.31
N PHE A 249 8.05 -4.40 -8.00
CA PHE A 249 6.85 -3.96 -7.26
C PHE A 249 7.20 -3.36 -5.90
N LYS A 250 8.32 -3.84 -5.41
CA LYS A 250 9.05 -3.42 -4.24
C LYS A 250 9.29 -1.91 -4.22
N ASP A 251 9.43 -1.26 -5.37
CA ASP A 251 9.63 0.18 -5.49
C ASP A 251 8.32 1.00 -5.53
N HIS A 252 7.15 0.35 -5.54
CA HIS A 252 5.88 1.06 -5.62
C HIS A 252 5.55 1.71 -4.27
N LEU A 253 5.41 3.04 -4.29
CA LEU A 253 4.93 3.80 -3.15
C LEU A 253 3.40 3.77 -3.11
N MET A 254 2.82 3.48 -1.94
CA MET A 254 1.37 3.50 -1.73
C MET A 254 0.96 4.37 -0.52
N ALA A 255 -0.06 5.19 -0.69
CA ALA A 255 -0.70 5.92 0.38
C ALA A 255 -2.19 5.63 0.39
N HIS A 256 -2.87 5.91 1.49
CA HIS A 256 -4.31 5.73 1.59
C HIS A 256 -4.98 6.86 2.34
N ALA A 257 -6.27 7.04 2.09
CA ALA A 257 -7.15 7.83 2.93
C ALA A 257 -8.58 7.33 2.75
N GLU A 258 -9.21 6.89 3.85
CA GLU A 258 -10.63 6.52 3.91
C GLU A 258 -11.09 5.63 2.74
N GLY A 259 -10.35 4.56 2.48
CA GLY A 259 -10.70 3.58 1.43
C GLY A 259 -10.29 3.95 0.01
N LEU A 260 -9.75 5.15 -0.21
CA LEU A 260 -8.97 5.48 -1.40
C LEU A 260 -7.51 5.06 -1.21
N ILE A 261 -6.86 4.72 -2.33
CA ILE A 261 -5.44 4.38 -2.39
C ILE A 261 -4.81 5.24 -3.48
N CYS A 262 -3.63 5.79 -3.20
CA CYS A 262 -2.75 6.40 -4.19
C CYS A 262 -1.53 5.49 -4.39
N ILE A 263 -1.26 5.09 -5.63
CA ILE A 263 -0.17 4.18 -6.00
C ILE A 263 0.75 4.89 -6.99
N ASN A 264 2.06 4.86 -6.75
CA ASN A 264 3.03 5.20 -7.79
C ASN A 264 3.35 3.96 -8.62
N THR A 265 2.97 4.02 -9.89
CA THR A 265 3.22 2.98 -10.91
C THR A 265 4.31 3.37 -11.90
N GLY A 266 5.00 4.49 -11.65
CA GLY A 266 6.13 4.92 -12.43
C GLY A 266 7.29 3.94 -12.29
N LYS A 267 8.05 3.73 -13.37
CA LYS A 267 9.27 2.91 -13.36
C LYS A 267 10.48 3.81 -13.49
N SER A 268 11.44 3.71 -12.58
CA SER A 268 12.74 4.37 -12.71
C SER A 268 13.48 3.86 -13.95
N PRO A 269 14.20 4.72 -14.70
CA PRO A 269 14.46 6.15 -14.47
C PRO A 269 13.40 7.10 -15.05
N GLY A 270 12.25 6.59 -15.49
CA GLY A 270 11.14 7.41 -15.98
C GLY A 270 10.49 8.27 -14.89
N PRO A 271 9.63 9.24 -15.26
CA PRO A 271 8.89 10.05 -14.30
C PRO A 271 7.87 9.20 -13.52
N GLU A 272 7.35 9.77 -12.44
CA GLU A 272 6.28 9.18 -11.66
C GLU A 272 5.01 8.91 -12.48
N ARG A 273 4.21 7.98 -11.99
CA ARG A 273 2.86 7.76 -12.50
C ARG A 273 1.92 7.47 -11.34
N LEU A 274 1.32 8.53 -10.81
CA LEU A 274 0.45 8.45 -9.64
C LEU A 274 -0.98 8.13 -10.05
N VAL A 275 -1.54 7.08 -9.44
CA VAL A 275 -2.91 6.62 -9.68
C VAL A 275 -3.66 6.62 -8.36
N VAL A 276 -4.78 7.34 -8.31
CA VAL A 276 -5.72 7.26 -7.18
C VAL A 276 -6.88 6.35 -7.57
N CYS A 277 -7.17 5.37 -6.73
CA CYS A 277 -8.24 4.42 -6.98
C CYS A 277 -9.06 4.12 -5.73
N ASN A 278 -10.30 3.70 -5.97
CA ASN A 278 -11.16 3.08 -4.98
C ASN A 278 -11.36 1.61 -5.39
N PRO A 279 -10.72 0.65 -4.71
CA PRO A 279 -10.88 -0.78 -5.00
C PRO A 279 -12.33 -1.27 -4.80
N VAL A 280 -13.07 -0.62 -3.91
CA VAL A 280 -14.46 -0.97 -3.62
C VAL A 280 -15.38 -0.54 -4.75
N THR A 281 -15.23 0.65 -5.33
CA THR A 281 -16.08 1.10 -6.45
C THR A 281 -15.52 0.72 -7.82
N GLN A 282 -14.25 0.26 -7.88
CA GLN A 282 -13.50 0.00 -9.11
C GLN A 282 -13.34 1.25 -9.99
N GLU A 283 -13.32 2.42 -9.34
CA GLU A 283 -12.98 3.69 -9.97
C GLU A 283 -11.49 3.96 -9.79
N ALA A 284 -10.85 4.49 -10.83
CA ALA A 284 -9.45 4.90 -10.79
C ALA A 284 -9.21 6.14 -11.65
N LYS A 285 -8.20 6.92 -11.28
CA LYS A 285 -7.78 8.13 -11.99
C LYS A 285 -6.26 8.23 -11.94
N VAL A 286 -5.68 8.42 -13.11
CA VAL A 286 -4.29 8.85 -13.24
C VAL A 286 -4.23 10.34 -12.90
N LEU A 287 -3.38 10.73 -11.95
CA LEU A 287 -3.15 12.12 -11.60
C LEU A 287 -2.32 12.81 -12.70
N PRO A 288 -2.43 14.15 -12.84
CA PRO A 288 -1.52 14.88 -13.73
C PRO A 288 -0.06 14.68 -13.29
N PRO A 289 0.92 14.82 -14.21
CA PRO A 289 2.33 14.81 -13.86
C PRO A 289 2.66 15.85 -12.79
N LEU A 290 3.68 15.59 -11.98
CA LEU A 290 4.23 16.54 -11.02
C LEU A 290 4.74 17.80 -11.75
N GLY A 291 4.71 18.93 -11.04
CA GLY A 291 5.31 20.17 -11.56
C GLY A 291 6.82 20.03 -11.74
N HIS A 292 7.44 19.14 -10.96
CA HIS A 292 8.83 18.73 -11.12
C HIS A 292 8.92 17.18 -11.29
N PRO A 293 9.01 16.68 -12.54
CA PRO A 293 9.02 15.25 -12.84
C PRO A 293 10.13 14.50 -12.09
N ARG A 294 9.77 13.47 -11.30
CA ARG A 294 10.72 12.68 -10.48
C ARG A 294 10.06 11.42 -9.93
N GLN A 295 10.82 10.46 -9.40
CA GLN A 295 10.25 9.40 -8.56
C GLN A 295 10.21 9.86 -7.10
N PRO A 296 9.06 10.26 -6.53
CA PRO A 296 9.00 10.64 -5.13
C PRO A 296 9.39 9.46 -4.23
N VAL A 297 9.90 9.75 -3.03
CA VAL A 297 10.23 8.75 -1.98
C VAL A 297 9.19 8.70 -0.87
N LEU A 298 8.37 9.74 -0.78
CA LEU A 298 7.23 9.82 0.14
C LEU A 298 5.97 10.14 -0.65
N ILE A 299 4.90 9.44 -0.30
CA ILE A 299 3.52 9.76 -0.73
C ILE A 299 2.65 9.68 0.51
N HIS A 300 1.82 10.68 0.70
CA HIS A 300 0.78 10.72 1.71
C HIS A 300 -0.54 11.15 1.06
N MET A 301 -1.64 10.62 1.55
CA MET A 301 -2.98 10.96 1.07
C MET A 301 -3.85 11.34 2.26
N ARG A 302 -4.70 12.35 2.06
CA ARG A 302 -5.76 12.71 3.01
C ARG A 302 -7.04 13.04 2.27
N THR A 303 -8.17 12.85 2.91
CA THR A 303 -9.46 13.35 2.44
C THR A 303 -9.75 14.72 3.05
N ASP A 304 -10.45 15.56 2.29
CA ASP A 304 -10.75 16.96 2.62
C ASP A 304 -12.24 17.25 2.34
N GLY A 305 -13.11 16.76 3.24
CA GLY A 305 -14.57 16.69 3.01
C GLY A 305 -14.99 15.40 2.29
N GLU A 306 -16.26 15.25 1.91
CA GLU A 306 -16.85 13.97 1.44
C GLU A 306 -16.33 13.45 0.08
N ASP A 307 -16.07 14.35 -0.87
CA ASP A 307 -15.69 13.96 -2.24
C ASP A 307 -14.26 14.33 -2.62
N HIS A 308 -13.53 15.02 -1.75
CA HIS A 308 -12.23 15.58 -2.10
C HIS A 308 -11.09 14.95 -1.33
N TYR A 309 -9.94 14.93 -1.99
CA TYR A 309 -8.72 14.39 -1.44
C TYR A 309 -7.54 15.21 -1.89
N LYS A 310 -6.48 15.12 -1.10
CA LYS A 310 -5.18 15.71 -1.38
C LYS A 310 -4.12 14.63 -1.33
N VAL A 311 -3.10 14.77 -2.16
CA VAL A 311 -1.94 13.89 -2.18
C VAL A 311 -0.71 14.76 -1.99
N VAL A 312 0.10 14.45 -0.99
CA VAL A 312 1.39 15.10 -0.72
C VAL A 312 2.48 14.15 -1.17
N VAL A 313 3.42 14.65 -1.96
CA VAL A 313 4.62 13.90 -2.36
C VAL A 313 5.87 14.67 -2.00
N ALA A 314 6.93 13.97 -1.60
CA ALA A 314 8.18 14.60 -1.23
C ALA A 314 9.39 13.76 -1.61
N GLY A 315 10.53 14.45 -1.83
CA GLY A 315 11.82 13.84 -2.11
C GLY A 315 11.96 13.28 -3.54
N SER A 316 13.12 12.73 -3.89
CA SER A 316 13.37 11.95 -5.12
C SER A 316 14.32 10.78 -4.85
N ALA A 317 14.04 9.61 -5.44
CA ALA A 317 14.97 8.48 -5.49
C ALA A 317 15.53 8.33 -6.92
N THR A 318 16.66 8.95 -7.20
CA THR A 318 17.50 8.55 -8.34
C THR A 318 18.97 8.65 -7.97
N ALA A 319 19.62 7.47 -7.90
CA ALA A 319 21.06 7.37 -7.97
C ALA A 319 21.50 7.55 -9.43
N GLY A 320 22.32 8.57 -9.70
CA GLY A 320 23.13 8.61 -10.93
C GLY A 320 22.78 9.64 -12.01
N THR A 321 21.72 10.46 -11.87
CA THR A 321 21.40 11.50 -12.88
C THR A 321 21.40 12.94 -12.37
N GLY A 322 21.75 13.17 -11.09
CA GLY A 322 22.04 14.52 -10.59
C GLY A 322 20.87 15.28 -9.95
N ASP A 323 19.62 14.88 -10.15
CA ASP A 323 18.48 15.65 -9.63
C ASP A 323 17.81 14.97 -8.42
N LEU A 324 18.52 14.95 -7.29
CA LEU A 324 17.89 14.71 -5.99
C LEU A 324 17.04 15.91 -5.62
N SER A 325 15.74 15.70 -5.59
CA SER A 325 14.79 16.75 -5.25
C SER A 325 14.45 16.70 -3.77
N LEU A 326 14.53 17.84 -3.08
CA LEU A 326 13.96 18.02 -1.73
C LEU A 326 12.52 18.57 -1.79
N ILE A 327 11.98 18.71 -3.00
CA ILE A 327 10.71 19.38 -3.26
C ILE A 327 9.55 18.58 -2.66
N THR A 328 8.66 19.29 -1.97
CA THR A 328 7.35 18.79 -1.56
C THR A 328 6.25 19.48 -2.37
N GLU A 329 5.36 18.68 -2.96
CA GLU A 329 4.21 19.15 -3.73
C GLU A 329 2.91 18.55 -3.18
N GLU A 330 1.83 19.32 -3.24
CA GLU A 330 0.49 18.87 -2.87
C GLU A 330 -0.45 18.96 -4.09
N TYR A 331 -1.05 17.84 -4.45
CA TYR A 331 -2.17 17.75 -5.38
C TYR A 331 -3.48 17.97 -4.63
N SER A 332 -4.40 18.72 -5.23
CA SER A 332 -5.79 18.81 -4.77
C SER A 332 -6.75 18.26 -5.82
N SER A 333 -7.63 17.34 -5.42
CA SER A 333 -8.66 16.83 -6.33
C SER A 333 -9.71 17.88 -6.72
N ARG A 334 -9.87 18.96 -5.93
CA ARG A 334 -10.75 20.10 -6.27
C ARG A 334 -10.24 20.87 -7.48
N THR A 335 -8.96 21.18 -7.51
CA THR A 335 -8.35 21.97 -8.59
C THR A 335 -7.79 21.09 -9.71
N SER A 336 -7.55 19.80 -9.43
CA SER A 336 -6.80 18.88 -10.30
C SER A 336 -5.41 19.42 -10.66
N LEU A 337 -4.77 20.14 -9.72
CA LEU A 337 -3.45 20.74 -9.91
C LEU A 337 -2.52 20.36 -8.76
N TRP A 338 -1.24 20.24 -9.09
CA TRP A 338 -0.15 20.23 -8.13
C TRP A 338 0.21 21.66 -7.74
N THR A 339 0.53 21.85 -6.47
CA THR A 339 0.97 23.12 -5.91
C THR A 339 2.23 22.91 -5.10
N ARG A 340 3.13 23.90 -5.15
CA ARG A 340 4.36 23.96 -4.36
C ARG A 340 4.37 25.30 -3.64
N SER A 341 4.53 25.26 -2.31
CA SER A 341 4.76 26.46 -1.51
C SER A 341 6.25 26.84 -1.60
N GLU A 342 6.59 28.13 -1.53
CA GLU A 342 7.97 28.62 -1.62
C GLU A 342 8.91 28.04 -0.54
N HIS A 343 8.35 27.52 0.54
CA HIS A 343 9.08 26.95 1.67
C HIS A 343 8.67 25.50 1.98
N SER A 344 8.23 24.74 0.96
CA SER A 344 7.85 23.33 1.10
C SER A 344 9.03 22.35 0.95
N ASP A 345 10.25 22.82 0.69
CA ASP A 345 11.39 21.92 0.53
C ASP A 345 11.79 21.28 1.87
N LEU A 346 12.17 20.00 1.83
CA LEU A 346 12.57 19.21 2.99
C LEU A 346 13.81 19.82 3.67
N PRO A 347 13.73 20.18 4.96
CA PRO A 347 14.87 20.73 5.70
C PRO A 347 15.82 19.63 6.21
N CYS A 348 16.32 18.79 5.32
CA CYS A 348 17.28 17.73 5.63
C CYS A 348 18.42 17.68 4.59
N PRO A 349 19.53 16.98 4.88
CA PRO A 349 20.57 16.74 3.89
C PRO A 349 20.03 16.09 2.61
N GLN A 350 20.79 16.17 1.52
CA GLN A 350 20.53 15.33 0.35
C GLN A 350 20.53 13.86 0.79
N PHE A 351 19.55 13.08 0.33
CA PHE A 351 19.25 11.73 0.84
C PHE A 351 18.79 11.65 2.30
N GLY A 352 18.40 12.78 2.91
CA GLY A 352 17.84 12.78 4.26
C GLY A 352 16.55 11.96 4.32
N LEU A 353 15.76 11.98 3.24
CA LEU A 353 14.60 11.11 3.05
C LEU A 353 14.99 9.93 2.16
N ASN A 354 15.75 8.98 2.72
CA ASN A 354 16.18 7.76 2.02
C ASN A 354 15.54 6.49 2.60
N GLU A 355 14.58 6.67 3.51
CA GLU A 355 13.78 5.56 4.00
C GLU A 355 12.43 5.60 3.30
N TYR A 356 12.15 4.56 2.53
CA TYR A 356 10.93 4.45 1.72
C TYR A 356 9.67 4.54 2.60
N GLN A 357 8.74 5.42 2.20
CA GLN A 357 7.45 5.72 2.84
C GLN A 357 7.37 5.64 4.36
N ASN A 358 8.12 6.53 4.98
CA ASN A 358 7.92 6.87 6.38
C ASN A 358 7.02 8.09 6.49
N ALA A 359 5.70 7.89 6.46
CA ALA A 359 4.74 8.97 6.66
C ALA A 359 3.62 8.56 7.62
N ALA A 360 3.39 9.37 8.66
CA ALA A 360 2.24 9.23 9.54
C ALA A 360 1.44 10.53 9.61
N TYR A 361 0.12 10.40 9.54
CA TYR A 361 -0.78 11.52 9.81
C TYR A 361 -0.90 11.73 11.32
N TYR A 362 -0.82 12.99 11.75
CA TYR A 362 -0.97 13.35 13.15
C TYR A 362 -1.80 14.62 13.32
N ARG A 363 -2.83 14.53 14.16
CA ARG A 363 -3.63 15.68 14.57
C ARG A 363 -3.28 16.07 16.00
N TYR A 364 -2.81 17.30 16.19
CA TYR A 364 -2.53 17.85 17.50
C TYR A 364 -3.25 19.18 17.68
N ARG A 365 -4.15 19.22 18.68
CA ARG A 365 -5.13 20.31 18.85
C ARG A 365 -5.96 20.45 17.56
N ASN A 366 -5.93 21.62 16.92
CA ASN A 366 -6.66 21.90 15.69
C ASN A 366 -5.75 21.92 14.45
N LYS A 367 -4.52 21.40 14.57
CA LYS A 367 -3.55 21.36 13.48
C LYS A 367 -3.32 19.94 13.00
N GLU A 368 -3.07 19.83 11.71
CA GLU A 368 -2.79 18.57 11.03
C GLU A 368 -1.35 18.57 10.53
N TYR A 369 -0.64 17.49 10.83
CA TYR A 369 0.74 17.31 10.46
C TYR A 369 0.92 16.00 9.70
N LEU A 370 1.80 16.04 8.72
CA LEU A 370 2.41 14.86 8.14
C LEU A 370 3.81 14.71 8.74
N LEU A 371 4.06 13.58 9.40
CA LEU A 371 5.34 13.29 10.04
C LEU A 371 6.11 12.31 9.18
N CYS A 372 7.41 12.54 9.01
CA CYS A 372 8.27 11.59 8.31
C CYS A 372 9.59 11.33 9.04
N VAL A 373 10.11 10.12 8.88
CA VAL A 373 11.45 9.76 9.35
C VAL A 373 12.47 10.25 8.33
N VAL A 374 13.49 10.95 8.81
CA VAL A 374 14.62 11.40 8.00
C VAL A 374 15.94 11.22 8.73
N ILE A 375 17.02 11.27 7.97
CA ILE A 375 18.37 11.54 8.48
C ILE A 375 18.48 13.06 8.66
N LEU A 376 18.72 13.50 9.89
CA LEU A 376 18.91 14.91 10.24
C LEU A 376 20.31 15.38 9.84
N SER A 377 20.54 16.70 9.92
CA SER A 377 21.87 17.29 9.71
C SER A 377 22.93 16.77 10.69
N THR A 378 22.53 16.24 11.85
CA THR A 378 23.40 15.59 12.81
C THR A 378 23.83 14.18 12.39
N GLY A 379 23.28 13.63 11.31
CA GLY A 379 23.43 12.24 10.91
C GLY A 379 22.53 11.26 11.68
N ALA A 380 21.89 11.71 12.75
CA ALA A 380 20.93 10.90 13.50
C ALA A 380 19.60 10.79 12.73
N ARG A 381 18.87 9.69 12.96
CA ARG A 381 17.50 9.55 12.47
C ARG A 381 16.54 10.30 13.39
N GLY A 382 15.62 11.06 12.81
CA GLY A 382 14.64 11.84 13.54
C GLY A 382 13.36 12.06 12.74
N ILE A 383 12.44 12.84 13.32
CA ILE A 383 11.14 13.13 12.69
C ILE A 383 11.08 14.57 12.22
N LEU A 384 10.62 14.79 10.98
CA LEU A 384 10.18 16.10 10.51
C LEU A 384 8.67 16.20 10.53
N PHE A 385 8.18 17.43 10.71
CA PHE A 385 6.77 17.76 10.71
C PHE A 385 6.47 18.68 9.53
N TYR A 386 5.54 18.28 8.68
CA TYR A 386 4.97 19.12 7.64
C TYR A 386 3.59 19.58 8.10
N ASP A 387 3.42 20.89 8.31
CA ASP A 387 2.13 21.49 8.63
C ASP A 387 1.27 21.48 7.35
N LEU A 388 0.23 20.65 7.36
CA LEU A 388 -0.62 20.39 6.21
C LEU A 388 -1.58 21.55 5.90
N GLU A 389 -1.79 22.47 6.83
CA GLU A 389 -2.68 23.63 6.64
C GLU A 389 -1.95 24.73 5.86
N ILE A 390 -0.74 25.06 6.30
CA ILE A 390 0.08 26.13 5.71
C ILE A 390 1.12 25.60 4.70
N GLN A 391 1.15 24.29 4.47
CA GLN A 391 1.97 23.62 3.46
C GLN A 391 3.48 23.91 3.61
N ARG A 392 4.01 23.74 4.82
CA ARG A 392 5.45 23.97 5.09
C ARG A 392 6.01 23.00 6.12
N TRP A 393 7.30 22.70 5.99
CA TRP A 393 8.04 21.97 7.02
C TRP A 393 8.32 22.88 8.22
N ILE A 394 8.14 22.34 9.42
CA ILE A 394 8.49 23.02 10.66
C ILE A 394 10.00 22.99 10.83
N GLN A 395 10.61 24.18 10.89
CA GLN A 395 12.05 24.33 11.01
C GLN A 395 12.56 24.42 12.47
N ASP A 396 11.67 24.53 13.46
CA ASP A 396 12.03 24.57 14.88
C ASP A 396 12.74 23.27 15.30
N ASP A 397 13.95 23.38 15.83
CA ASP A 397 14.75 22.22 16.24
C ASP A 397 14.15 21.46 17.42
N ASN A 398 13.34 22.11 18.27
CA ASN A 398 12.60 21.44 19.35
C ASN A 398 11.48 20.52 18.80
N MET A 399 11.13 20.70 17.53
CA MET A 399 10.13 19.91 16.81
C MET A 399 10.78 18.88 15.88
N LYS A 400 12.09 18.60 16.03
CA LYS A 400 12.80 17.56 15.26
C LYS A 400 13.36 16.49 16.20
N PRO A 401 12.49 15.72 16.88
CA PRO A 401 12.94 14.74 17.86
C PRO A 401 13.74 13.63 17.18
N GLN A 402 14.92 13.33 17.73
CA GLN A 402 15.69 12.16 17.33
C GLN A 402 14.99 10.89 17.80
N ILE A 403 15.01 9.83 16.98
CA ILE A 403 14.45 8.53 17.36
C ILE A 403 15.30 7.95 18.49
N PRO A 404 14.70 7.48 19.60
CA PRO A 404 15.47 6.90 20.70
C PRO A 404 16.25 5.68 20.24
N VAL A 405 17.52 5.61 20.65
CA VAL A 405 18.41 4.50 20.36
C VAL A 405 18.84 3.82 21.66
N ILE A 406 18.99 2.49 21.63
CA ILE A 406 19.52 1.74 22.76
C ILE A 406 20.99 2.11 22.93
N VAL A 407 21.35 2.46 24.17
CA VAL A 407 22.71 2.80 24.57
C VAL A 407 23.15 1.80 25.63
N ARG A 408 24.27 1.11 25.42
CA ARG A 408 24.84 0.18 26.40
C ARG A 408 25.81 0.87 27.35
N ASP A 409 26.61 1.76 26.80
CA ASP A 409 27.64 2.57 27.44
C ASP A 409 27.84 3.86 26.62
N GLU A 410 28.69 4.77 27.10
CA GLU A 410 28.92 6.08 26.46
C GLU A 410 29.44 6.00 25.01
N THR A 411 29.94 4.84 24.57
CA THR A 411 30.57 4.66 23.26
C THR A 411 29.79 3.74 22.32
N THR A 412 28.94 2.86 22.87
CA THR A 412 28.26 1.81 22.12
C THR A 412 26.79 2.16 21.97
N VAL A 413 26.47 2.77 20.82
CA VAL A 413 25.12 3.14 20.41
C VAL A 413 24.61 2.13 19.39
N ALA A 414 23.35 1.71 19.52
CA ALA A 414 22.74 0.79 18.57
C ALA A 414 22.59 1.41 17.18
N HIS A 415 22.80 0.60 16.14
CA HIS A 415 22.53 0.95 14.76
C HIS A 415 21.05 0.72 14.45
N LEU A 416 20.35 1.73 13.91
CA LEU A 416 18.97 1.58 13.45
C LEU A 416 18.97 0.86 12.09
N ALA A 417 18.61 -0.41 12.06
CA ALA A 417 18.56 -1.21 10.83
C ALA A 417 17.32 -0.88 9.99
N THR A 418 16.16 -0.80 10.65
CA THR A 418 14.87 -0.48 10.02
C THR A 418 14.14 0.54 10.90
N THR A 419 13.50 1.54 10.29
CA THR A 419 12.62 2.48 10.99
C THR A 419 11.34 2.69 10.21
N GLN A 420 10.20 2.64 10.92
CA GLN A 420 8.86 2.82 10.37
C GLN A 420 8.07 3.75 11.27
N ILE A 421 7.48 4.80 10.70
CA ILE A 421 6.54 5.66 11.40
C ILE A 421 5.12 5.32 10.98
N LEU A 422 4.22 5.20 11.95
CA LEU A 422 2.84 4.77 11.70
C LEU A 422 1.87 5.47 12.64
N ASN A 423 0.64 5.67 12.15
CA ASN A 423 -0.48 6.19 12.93
C ASN A 423 -1.37 5.03 13.40
N CYS A 424 -1.64 4.97 14.71
CA CYS A 424 -2.57 4.01 15.30
C CYS A 424 -3.58 4.78 16.18
N GLY A 425 -4.80 4.89 15.66
CA GLY A 425 -5.80 5.82 16.19
C GLY A 425 -5.31 7.27 16.12
N HIS A 426 -5.31 7.95 17.27
CA HIS A 426 -4.82 9.33 17.42
C HIS A 426 -3.35 9.42 17.85
N ASN A 427 -2.64 8.29 17.85
CA ASN A 427 -1.27 8.20 18.34
C ASN A 427 -0.32 7.92 17.18
N VAL A 428 0.89 8.46 17.28
CA VAL A 428 1.98 8.17 16.36
C VAL A 428 3.00 7.32 17.08
N PHE A 429 3.44 6.27 16.40
CA PHE A 429 4.45 5.36 16.87
C PHE A 429 5.61 5.31 15.87
N VAL A 430 6.81 5.08 16.40
CA VAL A 430 7.96 4.67 15.61
C VAL A 430 8.29 3.24 16.02
N TYR A 431 8.24 2.35 15.04
CA TYR A 431 8.82 1.03 15.12
C TYR A 431 10.26 1.10 14.61
N SER A 432 11.18 0.44 15.31
CA SER A 432 12.56 0.32 14.87
C SER A 432 13.17 -1.02 15.21
N GLU A 433 13.98 -1.56 14.29
CA GLU A 433 14.92 -2.63 14.59
C GLU A 433 16.29 -2.02 14.90
N GLN A 434 16.83 -2.34 16.08
CA GLN A 434 18.09 -1.76 16.56
C GLN A 434 19.13 -2.85 16.80
N GLU A 435 20.31 -2.70 16.20
CA GLU A 435 21.43 -3.64 16.28
C GLU A 435 22.48 -3.12 17.25
N LEU A 436 22.77 -3.89 18.29
CA LEU A 436 23.77 -3.57 19.30
C LEU A 436 24.76 -4.73 19.41
N GLY A 437 25.85 -4.66 18.64
CA GLY A 437 26.80 -5.75 18.50
C GLY A 437 26.18 -6.94 17.75
N LYS A 438 25.95 -8.06 18.45
CA LYS A 438 25.30 -9.26 17.89
C LYS A 438 23.81 -9.35 18.24
N ASP A 439 23.34 -8.44 19.08
CA ASP A 439 21.98 -8.45 19.60
C ASP A 439 21.11 -7.54 18.74
N VAL A 440 19.91 -8.01 18.40
CA VAL A 440 18.90 -7.23 17.68
C VAL A 440 17.72 -7.00 18.60
N PHE A 441 17.21 -5.77 18.61
CA PHE A 441 16.09 -5.35 19.42
C PHE A 441 14.95 -4.87 18.55
N ILE A 442 13.73 -5.23 18.93
CA ILE A 442 12.52 -4.60 18.43
C ILE A 442 12.13 -3.52 19.44
N CYS A 443 12.04 -2.29 18.96
CA CYS A 443 11.61 -1.16 19.77
C CYS A 443 10.37 -0.49 19.16
N ILE A 444 9.44 -0.10 20.02
CA ILE A 444 8.27 0.72 19.66
C ILE A 444 8.23 1.90 20.62
N HIS A 445 8.29 3.10 20.06
CA HIS A 445 8.21 4.35 20.80
C HIS A 445 6.96 5.13 20.39
N LYS A 446 6.26 5.70 21.38
CA LYS A 446 5.13 6.61 21.14
C LYS A 446 5.62 8.04 21.19
N LEU A 447 5.21 8.83 20.20
CA LEU A 447 5.50 10.26 20.12
C LEU A 447 4.45 11.07 20.89
N PHE A 448 4.91 12.06 21.66
CA PHE A 448 4.08 13.03 22.35
C PHE A 448 4.51 14.45 21.98
N LEU A 449 3.55 15.29 21.60
CA LEU A 449 3.79 16.74 21.47
C LEU A 449 3.41 17.46 22.76
N THR A 450 4.37 18.22 23.30
CA THR A 450 4.20 19.12 24.43
C THR A 450 4.39 20.56 23.96
N PRO A 451 4.03 21.57 24.78
CA PRO A 451 4.36 22.96 24.48
C PRO A 451 5.86 23.24 24.34
N SER A 452 6.72 22.39 24.91
CA SER A 452 8.17 22.54 24.88
C SER A 452 8.85 21.74 23.75
N GLY A 453 8.09 21.04 22.90
CA GLY A 453 8.61 20.25 21.80
C GLY A 453 8.06 18.83 21.77
N ALA A 454 8.76 17.94 21.08
CA ALA A 454 8.37 16.55 20.93
C ALA A 454 9.16 15.62 21.87
N THR A 455 8.47 14.70 22.55
CA THR A 455 9.08 13.72 23.46
C THR A 455 8.65 12.30 23.13
N TRP A 456 9.46 11.32 23.55
CA TRP A 456 9.19 9.90 23.33
C TRP A 456 8.83 9.18 24.62
N ARG A 457 8.00 8.15 24.48
CA ARG A 457 7.78 7.14 25.53
C ARG A 457 8.05 5.76 24.93
N GLU A 458 8.89 4.98 25.58
CA GLU A 458 9.06 3.57 25.24
C GLU A 458 7.76 2.80 25.52
N ILE A 459 7.34 1.99 24.55
CA ILE A 459 6.17 1.10 24.66
C ILE A 459 6.64 -0.35 24.69
N VAL A 460 7.55 -0.70 23.79
CA VAL A 460 8.17 -2.02 23.73
C VAL A 460 9.66 -1.85 23.50
N GLN A 461 10.46 -2.57 24.26
CA GLN A 461 11.86 -2.83 23.97
C GLN A 461 12.14 -4.28 24.34
N ARG A 462 12.46 -5.11 23.34
CA ARG A 462 12.80 -6.51 23.60
C ARG A 462 13.86 -7.00 22.64
N LYS A 463 14.73 -7.86 23.17
CA LYS A 463 15.71 -8.58 22.38
C LYS A 463 15.01 -9.65 21.55
N ARG A 464 15.41 -9.81 20.30
CA ARG A 464 15.02 -10.92 19.43
C ARG A 464 16.25 -11.76 19.05
N PRO A 465 16.05 -13.04 18.67
CA PRO A 465 17.09 -13.79 17.99
C PRO A 465 17.55 -13.00 16.75
N SER A 466 18.87 -12.94 16.53
CA SER A 466 19.40 -12.37 15.29
C SER A 466 18.91 -13.23 14.12
N GLY A 467 18.10 -12.60 13.27
CA GLY A 467 17.60 -13.22 12.05
C GLY A 467 18.57 -13.04 10.90
N ARG A 468 18.31 -13.73 9.79
CA ARG A 468 18.89 -13.34 8.50
C ARG A 468 18.11 -12.13 8.02
N GLY A 469 18.52 -10.94 8.45
CA GLY A 469 18.07 -9.71 7.80
C GLY A 469 18.31 -9.86 6.30
N LEU A 470 17.27 -9.69 5.49
CA LEU A 470 17.45 -9.71 4.05
C LEU A 470 18.22 -8.43 3.70
N LEU A 471 19.29 -8.55 2.91
CA LEU A 471 20.07 -7.39 2.44
C LEU A 471 19.22 -6.32 1.73
N VAL A 472 17.98 -6.68 1.36
CA VAL A 472 17.09 -5.85 0.55
C VAL A 472 15.73 -5.61 1.25
N TYR A 473 15.28 -6.43 2.20
CA TYR A 473 13.92 -6.32 2.80
C TYR A 473 13.96 -6.29 4.33
N PRO A 474 13.11 -5.46 4.97
CA PRO A 474 12.91 -5.61 6.40
C PRO A 474 12.27 -6.98 6.67
N GLU A 475 12.92 -7.77 7.52
CA GLU A 475 12.40 -9.05 7.99
C GLU A 475 11.09 -8.84 8.77
N TYR A 476 10.98 -7.70 9.45
CA TYR A 476 9.82 -7.34 10.24
C TYR A 476 9.24 -5.99 9.81
N ILE A 477 7.92 -5.94 9.74
CA ILE A 477 7.17 -4.70 9.55
C ILE A 477 6.20 -4.48 10.69
N CYS A 478 5.85 -3.22 10.94
CA CYS A 478 4.83 -2.85 11.91
C CYS A 478 3.66 -2.16 11.22
N ALA A 479 2.44 -2.58 11.53
CA ALA A 479 1.23 -1.99 10.97
C ALA A 479 0.13 -1.86 12.04
N PRO A 480 -0.73 -0.83 11.97
CA PRO A 480 -1.87 -0.67 12.85
C PRO A 480 -2.99 -1.65 12.45
N ILE A 481 -3.58 -2.38 13.39
CA ILE A 481 -4.72 -3.29 13.11
C ILE A 481 -6.04 -2.79 13.72
N SER A 482 -5.94 -1.96 14.76
CA SER A 482 -7.06 -1.24 15.36
C SER A 482 -6.57 0.12 15.88
N ASN A 483 -7.37 0.81 16.69
CA ASN A 483 -6.98 2.11 17.27
C ASN A 483 -5.95 1.98 18.40
N TYR A 484 -5.74 0.77 18.92
CA TYR A 484 -4.87 0.51 20.07
C TYR A 484 -3.98 -0.73 19.88
N GLU A 485 -4.10 -1.43 18.77
CA GLU A 485 -3.29 -2.61 18.51
C GLU A 485 -2.37 -2.38 17.32
N LEU A 486 -1.11 -2.76 17.52
CA LEU A 486 -0.10 -2.86 16.47
C LEU A 486 0.16 -4.32 16.17
N CYS A 487 0.50 -4.61 14.94
CA CYS A 487 0.96 -5.91 14.48
C CYS A 487 2.42 -5.79 14.09
N VAL A 488 3.29 -6.59 14.70
CA VAL A 488 4.64 -6.85 14.18
C VAL A 488 4.56 -8.13 13.35
N PHE A 489 4.73 -7.99 12.04
CA PHE A 489 4.60 -9.07 11.06
C PHE A 489 5.98 -9.49 10.55
N ASN A 490 6.32 -10.77 10.65
CA ASN A 490 7.51 -11.35 10.04
C ASN A 490 7.20 -11.70 8.58
N THR A 491 7.90 -11.05 7.65
CA THR A 491 7.67 -11.18 6.20
C THR A 491 8.19 -12.51 5.63
N ILE A 492 9.11 -13.19 6.32
CA ILE A 492 9.67 -14.47 5.89
C ILE A 492 8.81 -15.63 6.39
N GLU A 493 8.51 -15.66 7.69
CA GLU A 493 7.80 -16.76 8.34
C GLU A 493 6.27 -16.66 8.23
N HIS A 494 5.78 -15.48 7.85
CA HIS A 494 4.36 -15.08 7.84
C HIS A 494 3.69 -15.28 9.20
N SER A 495 4.45 -15.00 10.27
CA SER A 495 3.97 -14.95 11.65
C SER A 495 3.63 -13.50 12.01
N MET A 496 2.68 -13.31 12.92
CA MET A 496 2.40 -11.99 13.48
C MET A 496 2.28 -12.03 14.99
N GLU A 497 2.69 -10.94 15.59
CA GLU A 497 2.52 -10.65 17.01
C GLU A 497 1.69 -9.39 17.16
N ILE A 498 0.63 -9.50 17.93
CA ILE A 498 -0.27 -8.38 18.21
C ILE A 498 0.12 -7.78 19.54
N ILE A 499 0.26 -6.45 19.56
CA ILE A 499 0.68 -5.66 20.71
C ILE A 499 -0.42 -4.65 21.01
N ASP A 500 -1.05 -4.76 22.17
CA ASP A 500 -1.90 -3.69 22.71
C ASP A 500 -1.01 -2.57 23.25
N VAL A 501 -1.07 -1.39 22.66
CA VAL A 501 -0.23 -0.24 23.04
C VAL A 501 -0.59 0.34 24.41
N ASN A 502 -1.75 -0.01 24.96
CA ASN A 502 -2.15 0.33 26.33
C ASN A 502 -1.71 -0.73 27.34
N ASN A 503 -1.53 -1.98 26.91
CA ASN A 503 -1.03 -3.08 27.73
C ASN A 503 0.06 -3.88 27.00
N PRO A 504 1.27 -3.29 26.82
CA PRO A 504 2.30 -3.88 25.97
C PRO A 504 2.91 -5.19 26.51
N SER A 505 2.56 -5.57 27.75
CA SER A 505 2.95 -6.85 28.36
C SER A 505 2.24 -8.05 27.72
N GLU A 506 1.08 -7.83 27.10
CA GLU A 506 0.28 -8.87 26.44
C GLU A 506 0.61 -8.93 24.94
N ILE A 507 1.73 -9.58 24.61
CA ILE A 507 2.06 -9.89 23.22
C ILE A 507 1.39 -11.21 22.85
N VAL A 508 0.44 -11.15 21.93
CA VAL A 508 -0.32 -12.32 21.50
C VAL A 508 0.23 -12.83 20.16
N PRO A 509 0.91 -14.01 20.13
CA PRO A 509 1.28 -14.62 18.87
C PRO A 509 0.01 -15.09 18.16
N PHE A 510 -0.09 -14.79 16.87
CA PHE A 510 -1.24 -15.17 16.07
C PHE A 510 -0.87 -16.32 15.13
N GLY A 511 -1.56 -17.45 15.29
CA GLY A 511 -1.17 -18.71 14.64
C GLY A 511 -1.68 -18.91 13.21
N THR A 512 -2.60 -18.09 12.72
CA THR A 512 -3.16 -18.30 11.38
C THR A 512 -2.30 -17.65 10.32
N LYS A 513 -1.57 -18.48 9.57
CA LYS A 513 -0.84 -18.02 8.39
C LYS A 513 -1.80 -17.65 7.25
N PRO A 514 -1.52 -16.59 6.49
CA PRO A 514 -2.27 -16.26 5.29
C PRO A 514 -2.16 -17.40 4.27
N ARG A 515 -3.26 -17.69 3.58
CA ARG A 515 -3.28 -18.52 2.37
C ARG A 515 -3.49 -17.61 1.17
N PHE A 516 -2.54 -17.57 0.26
CA PHE A 516 -2.58 -16.72 -0.92
C PHE A 516 -2.48 -17.56 -2.20
N ILE A 517 -2.95 -16.99 -3.30
CA ILE A 517 -2.85 -17.55 -4.65
C ILE A 517 -1.57 -17.02 -5.29
N GLY A 518 -0.81 -17.91 -5.93
CA GLY A 518 0.38 -17.54 -6.69
C GLY A 518 1.61 -17.26 -5.82
N ASN A 519 2.56 -16.52 -6.39
CA ASN A 519 3.81 -16.18 -5.71
C ASN A 519 3.59 -14.96 -4.80
N PRO A 520 3.75 -15.10 -3.48
CA PRO A 520 3.65 -13.97 -2.59
C PRO A 520 4.88 -13.08 -2.80
N PHE A 521 4.68 -11.77 -2.74
CA PHE A 521 5.77 -10.87 -2.48
C PHE A 521 5.30 -9.77 -1.52
N HIS A 522 6.26 -9.28 -0.76
CA HIS A 522 6.04 -8.19 0.17
C HIS A 522 6.55 -6.92 -0.49
N THR A 523 5.76 -5.86 -0.42
CA THR A 523 6.19 -4.55 -0.89
C THR A 523 7.29 -4.02 0.05
N LEU A 524 8.36 -3.39 -0.47
CA LEU A 524 9.44 -2.84 0.38
C LEU A 524 8.92 -1.72 1.26
N ASN A 525 7.89 -1.01 0.78
CA ASN A 525 7.16 -0.10 1.62
C ASN A 525 6.22 -0.90 2.50
N PRO A 526 6.45 -0.96 3.82
CA PRO A 526 5.42 -1.46 4.69
C PRO A 526 4.18 -0.60 4.42
N ILE A 527 3.10 -1.26 4.05
CA ILE A 527 1.79 -0.66 4.05
C ILE A 527 1.40 -0.57 5.52
N GLY A 528 2.07 0.36 6.22
CA GLY A 528 1.97 0.62 7.65
C GLY A 528 0.67 1.34 7.98
N PHE A 529 -0.38 1.01 7.25
CA PHE A 529 -1.56 1.80 7.07
C PHE A 529 -2.76 0.89 7.17
N MET A 530 -3.88 1.43 7.62
CA MET A 530 -5.11 0.67 7.79
C MET A 530 -6.06 0.93 6.63
N PHE A 531 -6.27 -0.05 5.75
CA PHE A 531 -7.26 0.10 4.69
C PHE A 531 -8.68 0.02 5.29
N GLN A 532 -9.48 1.03 4.99
CA GLN A 532 -10.86 1.15 5.44
C GLN A 532 -11.80 1.25 4.23
N PRO A 533 -12.14 0.11 3.59
CA PRO A 533 -12.92 0.10 2.36
C PRO A 533 -14.26 0.80 2.56
N THR A 534 -14.64 1.64 1.59
CA THR A 534 -15.89 2.39 1.62
C THR A 534 -16.46 2.57 0.22
N PHE A 535 -17.79 2.56 0.13
CA PHE A 535 -18.54 2.84 -1.09
C PHE A 535 -18.86 4.33 -1.27
N GLN A 536 -18.67 5.15 -0.23
CA GLN A 536 -19.03 6.57 -0.25
C GLN A 536 -17.99 7.43 -0.94
N ARG A 537 -16.70 7.06 -0.86
CA ARG A 537 -15.62 7.85 -1.42
C ARG A 537 -15.50 7.64 -2.91
N LYS A 538 -15.58 8.74 -3.66
CA LYS A 538 -15.47 8.72 -5.12
C LYS A 538 -14.10 9.18 -5.57
N VAL A 539 -13.65 8.64 -6.69
CA VAL A 539 -12.50 9.18 -7.37
C VAL A 539 -12.96 10.39 -8.19
N CYS A 540 -12.64 11.60 -7.73
CA CYS A 540 -12.98 12.86 -8.41
C CYS A 540 -12.63 12.84 -9.92
N PRO A 541 -13.61 12.83 -10.86
CA PRO A 541 -13.32 12.89 -12.28
C PRO A 541 -12.62 14.23 -12.58
N GLY A 542 -11.45 14.18 -13.23
CA GLY A 542 -10.73 15.40 -13.61
C GLY A 542 -11.57 16.22 -14.58
N SER A 543 -11.84 17.49 -14.25
CA SER A 543 -12.58 18.37 -15.14
C SER A 543 -11.64 18.92 -16.22
N ASN A 544 -11.90 18.55 -17.47
CA ASN A 544 -11.97 19.56 -18.54
C ASN A 544 -13.33 19.55 -19.26
N THR A 545 -14.20 18.55 -19.03
CA THR A 545 -15.47 18.42 -19.77
C THR A 545 -16.69 17.95 -18.97
N CYS A 546 -16.60 17.72 -17.65
CA CYS A 546 -17.75 17.20 -16.90
C CYS A 546 -18.64 18.33 -16.34
N SER A 547 -19.78 18.55 -16.99
CA SER A 547 -20.87 19.46 -16.59
C SER A 547 -21.70 18.95 -15.40
N ALA A 548 -21.45 17.73 -14.92
CA ALA A 548 -22.02 17.19 -13.69
C ALA A 548 -21.13 17.58 -12.49
N LEU A 549 -21.20 18.85 -12.12
CA LEU A 549 -20.55 19.40 -10.92
C LEU A 549 -21.07 18.68 -9.66
N CYS A 550 -20.14 18.21 -8.82
CA CYS A 550 -20.36 18.05 -7.38
C CYS A 550 -21.07 19.31 -6.85
N SER A 551 -22.09 19.14 -6.02
CA SER A 551 -22.93 20.22 -5.47
C SER A 551 -22.09 21.31 -4.79
N GLU A 552 -20.95 20.97 -4.19
CA GLU A 552 -20.02 21.94 -3.59
C GLU A 552 -19.18 22.72 -4.63
N CYS A 553 -18.82 22.11 -5.76
CA CYS A 553 -18.08 22.80 -6.83
C CYS A 553 -18.91 23.90 -7.51
N ARG A 554 -20.24 23.93 -7.31
CA ARG A 554 -21.11 25.02 -7.77
C ARG A 554 -20.92 26.31 -6.98
N VAL A 555 -20.66 26.22 -5.66
CA VAL A 555 -20.71 27.39 -4.76
C VAL A 555 -19.58 28.39 -5.03
N LYS A 556 -18.39 27.92 -5.41
CA LYS A 556 -17.26 28.82 -5.70
C LYS A 556 -17.27 29.45 -7.09
N LYS A 557 -18.08 28.96 -8.04
CA LYS A 557 -18.14 29.55 -9.39
C LYS A 557 -19.03 30.80 -9.46
N THR A 558 -19.89 31.04 -8.47
CA THR A 558 -20.81 32.19 -8.44
C THR A 558 -20.26 33.43 -7.73
N ASP A 559 -19.17 33.34 -6.97
CA ASP A 559 -18.63 34.47 -6.20
C ASP A 559 -17.62 35.37 -6.94
N ASN A 560 -17.35 35.11 -8.23
CA ASN A 560 -16.58 36.02 -9.08
C ASN A 560 -17.47 36.94 -9.93
N THR A 561 -18.54 37.50 -9.34
CA THR A 561 -19.18 38.69 -9.90
C THR A 561 -18.34 39.91 -9.57
N VAL A 562 -17.51 40.27 -10.55
CA VAL A 562 -16.81 41.54 -10.72
C VAL A 562 -17.66 42.71 -10.20
N ARG A 563 -17.25 43.32 -9.08
CA ARG A 563 -17.61 44.71 -8.81
C ARG A 563 -16.85 45.57 -9.81
N ALA A 564 -17.58 46.11 -10.79
CA ALA A 564 -17.07 47.18 -11.64
C ALA A 564 -16.74 48.41 -10.78
N PRO A 565 -15.69 49.18 -11.11
CA PRO A 565 -15.38 50.41 -10.40
C PRO A 565 -16.39 51.51 -10.76
N LEU A 566 -16.88 52.21 -9.74
CA LEU A 566 -17.42 53.57 -9.84
C LEU A 566 -16.49 54.50 -9.05
#